data_AF-A0A5N8X9B6-F1
#
_entry.id   AF-A0A5N8X9B6-F1
#
_cell.length_a   1.000
_cell.length_b   1.000
_cell.length_c   1.000
_cell.angle_alpha   90.00
_cell.angle_beta   90.00
_cell.angle_gamma   90.00
#
_symmetry.space_group_name_H-M   'P 1'
#
loop_
_entity.id
_entity.type
_entity.pdbx_description
1 polymer ?
#
loop_
_entity_poly.entity_id
_entity_poly.type
_entity_poly.pdbx_seq_one_letter_code
_entity_poly.pdbx_strand_id
1 'polypeptide(L)'
;MAGWAVNATDEQAIALLPEQVWATALRQDGESHEIKGPDGEWLSYQVAELTGVRDLTGWPAGTRLIVRQVKPSRRDAKKLTVFEKRTGWRYQIVTANFPAGQGLSGVPASGQVWFVDALYRDHADVEDRVKAIKHVGLGPLPSKS
;
A
#
# COMPACT_ATOMS: atom_id res chain seq x y z
N MET A 1 -10.61 -0.36 4.56
CA MET A 1 -9.46 0.35 3.95
C MET A 1 -9.67 0.34 2.45
N ALA A 2 -9.32 1.41 1.74
CA ALA A 2 -9.40 1.46 0.28
C ALA A 2 -8.04 1.90 -0.29
N GLY A 3 -7.65 1.32 -1.43
CA GLY A 3 -6.45 1.74 -2.15
C GLY A 3 -6.80 2.14 -3.58
N TRP A 4 -6.03 3.06 -4.16
CA TRP A 4 -6.26 3.58 -5.52
C TRP A 4 -4.94 3.80 -6.27
N ALA A 5 -5.08 3.99 -7.58
CA ALA A 5 -3.96 4.41 -8.44
C ALA A 5 -3.61 5.87 -8.16
N VAL A 6 -2.34 6.14 -7.91
CA VAL A 6 -1.80 7.45 -7.55
C VAL A 6 -2.13 8.49 -8.63
N ASN A 7 -2.65 9.65 -8.21
CA ASN A 7 -2.91 10.79 -9.09
C ASN A 7 -1.81 11.87 -8.96
N ALA A 8 -1.87 12.92 -9.78
CA ALA A 8 -0.83 13.96 -9.82
C ALA A 8 -0.61 14.67 -8.46
N THR A 9 -1.65 14.90 -7.68
CA THR A 9 -1.50 15.54 -6.36
C THR A 9 -0.87 14.60 -5.34
N ASP A 10 -1.15 13.29 -5.46
CA ASP A 10 -0.49 12.28 -4.65
C ASP A 10 1.01 12.17 -5.00
N GLU A 11 1.36 12.23 -6.28
CA GLU A 11 2.77 12.25 -6.74
C GLU A 11 3.54 13.47 -6.21
N GLN A 12 2.90 14.64 -6.18
CA GLN A 12 3.48 15.85 -5.59
C GLN A 12 3.77 15.67 -4.09
N ALA A 13 2.84 15.07 -3.35
CA ALA A 13 3.04 14.79 -1.93
C ALA A 13 4.16 13.74 -1.71
N ILE A 14 4.19 12.69 -2.52
CA ILE A 14 5.25 11.65 -2.47
C ILE A 14 6.63 12.27 -2.73
N ALA A 15 6.73 13.22 -3.67
CA ALA A 15 7.98 13.90 -4.01
C ALA A 15 8.57 14.72 -2.85
N LEU A 16 7.76 15.08 -1.86
CA LEU A 16 8.19 15.84 -0.67
C LEU A 16 8.67 14.94 0.48
N LEU A 17 8.48 13.62 0.40
CA LEU A 17 8.89 12.69 1.44
C LEU A 17 10.43 12.53 1.46
N PRO A 18 11.10 12.85 2.58
CA PRO A 18 12.53 12.58 2.73
C PRO A 18 12.85 11.08 2.70
N GLU A 19 14.04 10.69 2.27
CA GLU A 19 14.42 9.27 2.23
C GLU A 19 14.33 8.57 3.60
N GLN A 20 14.54 9.31 4.70
CA GLN A 20 14.60 8.77 6.06
C GLN A 20 13.23 8.38 6.62
N VAL A 21 12.12 8.85 6.03
CA VAL A 21 10.78 8.49 6.50
C VAL A 21 10.26 7.18 5.91
N TRP A 22 10.97 6.62 4.93
CA TRP A 22 10.65 5.35 4.32
C TRP A 22 11.12 4.20 5.20
N ALA A 23 10.15 3.41 5.70
CA ALA A 23 10.41 2.19 6.42
C ALA A 23 10.38 0.98 5.49
N THR A 24 11.14 -0.06 5.83
CA THR A 24 11.05 -1.35 5.14
C THR A 24 9.63 -1.90 5.24
N ALA A 25 9.05 -2.25 4.10
CA ALA A 25 7.78 -2.94 4.06
C ALA A 25 7.96 -4.38 4.54
N LEU A 26 7.08 -4.84 5.43
CA LEU A 26 7.12 -6.20 5.93
C LEU A 26 6.10 -7.09 5.21
N ARG A 27 6.41 -8.38 5.13
CA ARG A 27 5.50 -9.46 4.80
C ARG A 27 4.62 -9.79 6.01
N GLN A 28 3.64 -10.68 5.81
CA GLN A 28 2.68 -11.05 6.85
C GLN A 28 3.32 -11.81 8.02
N ASP A 29 4.42 -12.51 7.74
CA ASP A 29 5.26 -13.21 8.71
C ASP A 29 6.19 -12.26 9.49
N GLY A 30 6.18 -10.96 9.17
CA GLY A 30 7.05 -9.95 9.78
C GLY A 30 8.43 -9.85 9.12
N GLU A 31 8.72 -10.64 8.10
CA GLU A 31 10.00 -10.57 7.38
C GLU A 31 10.03 -9.41 6.39
N SER A 32 11.23 -8.93 6.08
CA SER A 32 11.41 -7.87 5.08
C SER A 32 10.86 -8.28 3.72
N HIS A 33 10.08 -7.40 3.09
CA HIS A 33 9.54 -7.66 1.75
C HIS A 33 10.58 -7.30 0.70
N GLU A 34 11.50 -8.23 0.47
CA GLU A 34 12.60 -8.07 -0.47
C GLU A 34 12.32 -8.76 -1.80
N ILE A 35 12.93 -8.22 -2.86
CA ILE A 35 13.00 -8.82 -4.18
C ILE A 35 14.42 -8.71 -4.73
N LYS A 36 14.72 -9.53 -5.73
CA LYS A 36 15.93 -9.40 -6.52
C LYS A 36 15.72 -8.36 -7.62
N GLY A 37 16.54 -7.32 -7.62
CA GLY A 37 16.54 -6.25 -8.62
C GLY A 37 17.01 -6.73 -10.01
N PRO A 38 16.90 -5.86 -11.03
CA PRO A 38 17.33 -6.17 -12.39
C PRO A 38 18.84 -6.46 -12.52
N ASP A 39 19.63 -5.86 -11.64
CA ASP A 39 21.08 -6.02 -11.45
C ASP A 39 21.45 -7.28 -10.64
N GLY A 40 20.46 -7.93 -10.04
CA GLY A 40 20.68 -9.07 -9.17
C GLY A 40 20.89 -8.72 -7.70
N GLU A 41 20.84 -7.44 -7.33
CA GLU A 41 20.96 -7.01 -5.93
C GLU A 41 19.63 -7.16 -5.19
N TRP A 42 19.69 -7.39 -3.88
CA TRP A 42 18.49 -7.41 -3.05
C TRP A 42 18.06 -5.98 -2.76
N LEU A 43 16.77 -5.73 -2.94
CA LEU A 43 16.14 -4.47 -2.55
C LEU A 43 14.85 -4.76 -1.81
N SER A 44 14.60 -3.98 -0.77
CA SER A 44 13.37 -4.05 0.01
C SER A 44 12.34 -3.07 -0.56
N TYR A 45 11.09 -3.49 -0.61
CA TYR A 45 10.00 -2.54 -0.79
C TYR A 45 9.87 -1.65 0.45
N GLN A 46 9.35 -0.46 0.26
CA GLN A 46 9.30 0.54 1.32
C GLN A 46 7.92 1.17 1.44
N VAL A 47 7.62 1.66 2.62
CA VAL A 47 6.36 2.29 2.99
C VAL A 47 6.61 3.56 3.80
N ALA A 48 5.77 4.56 3.63
CA ALA A 48 5.86 5.82 4.34
C ALA A 48 4.48 6.40 4.65
N GLU A 49 4.42 7.30 5.62
CA GLU A 49 3.22 8.07 5.94
C GLU A 49 3.14 9.31 5.03
N LEU A 50 2.02 9.47 4.32
CA LEU A 50 1.69 10.69 3.57
C LEU A 50 0.80 11.65 4.35
N THR A 51 0.22 11.20 5.46
CA THR A 51 -0.60 12.02 6.35
C THR A 51 0.17 13.26 6.78
N GLY A 52 -0.42 14.45 6.61
CA GLY A 52 0.23 15.73 6.95
C GLY A 52 1.05 16.35 5.82
N VAL A 53 1.44 15.56 4.81
CA VAL A 53 2.00 16.08 3.54
C VAL A 53 0.89 16.23 2.50
N ARG A 54 -0.03 15.27 2.45
CA ARG A 54 -1.24 15.36 1.65
C ARG A 54 -2.32 16.14 2.40
N ASP A 55 -2.92 17.12 1.73
CA ASP A 55 -4.12 17.77 2.24
C ASP A 55 -5.30 16.78 2.28
N LEU A 56 -5.82 16.57 3.49
CA LEU A 56 -6.96 15.70 3.79
C LEU A 56 -8.20 16.50 4.21
N THR A 57 -8.25 17.79 3.89
CA THR A 57 -9.43 18.62 4.15
C THR A 57 -10.69 17.97 3.55
N GLY A 58 -11.71 17.77 4.37
CA GLY A 58 -12.97 17.13 3.99
C GLY A 58 -13.00 15.60 4.12
N TRP A 59 -11.89 14.96 4.54
CA TRP A 59 -11.86 13.53 4.86
C TRP A 59 -12.32 13.28 6.30
N PRO A 60 -12.77 12.06 6.63
CA PRO A 60 -13.10 11.70 8.02
C PRO A 60 -11.94 11.98 8.99
N ALA A 61 -12.27 12.40 10.20
CA ALA A 61 -11.28 12.62 11.24
C ALA A 61 -10.52 11.31 11.55
N GLY A 62 -9.19 11.41 11.68
CA GLY A 62 -8.33 10.25 11.93
C GLY A 62 -8.00 9.44 10.67
N THR A 63 -8.34 9.90 9.46
CA THR A 63 -7.84 9.30 8.22
C THR A 63 -6.32 9.45 8.13
N ARG A 64 -5.67 8.33 7.80
CA ARG A 64 -4.26 8.24 7.45
C ARG A 64 -4.09 7.77 6.03
N LEU A 65 -3.06 8.29 5.36
CA LEU A 65 -2.60 7.82 4.08
C LEU A 65 -1.23 7.17 4.22
N ILE A 66 -1.14 5.90 3.84
CA ILE A 66 0.14 5.18 3.78
C ILE A 66 0.46 4.93 2.32
N VAL A 67 1.65 5.33 1.89
CA VAL A 67 2.17 5.04 0.56
C VAL A 67 3.14 3.88 0.62
N ARG A 68 3.05 3.00 -0.37
CA ARG A 68 3.99 1.93 -0.64
C ARG A 68 4.68 2.20 -1.97
N GLN A 69 6.00 2.01 -2.01
CA GLN A 69 6.75 1.97 -3.26
C GLN A 69 7.26 0.56 -3.56
N VAL A 70 7.00 0.11 -4.79
CA VAL A 70 7.38 -1.22 -5.29
C VAL A 70 8.11 -1.10 -6.61
N LYS A 71 8.99 -2.06 -6.90
CA LYS A 71 9.61 -2.10 -8.22
C LYS A 71 8.57 -2.50 -9.27
N PRO A 72 8.43 -1.72 -10.36
CA PRO A 72 7.47 -2.02 -11.39
C PRO A 72 7.83 -3.33 -12.09
N SER A 73 6.84 -4.18 -12.30
CA SER A 73 7.05 -5.38 -13.13
C SER A 73 7.17 -5.00 -14.61
N ARG A 74 7.66 -5.92 -15.44
CA ARG A 74 7.65 -5.75 -16.91
C ARG A 74 6.25 -5.46 -17.46
N ARG A 75 5.20 -5.97 -16.82
CA ARG A 75 3.80 -5.74 -17.20
C ARG A 75 3.35 -4.32 -16.85
N ASP A 76 3.90 -3.73 -15.79
CA ASP A 76 3.57 -2.38 -15.34
C ASP A 76 4.25 -1.30 -16.17
N ALA A 77 5.39 -1.60 -16.80
CA ALA A 77 6.22 -0.62 -17.52
C ALA A 77 5.45 0.29 -18.51
N LYS A 78 4.42 -0.23 -19.17
CA LYS A 78 3.59 0.53 -20.12
C LYS A 78 2.57 1.45 -19.46
N LYS A 79 2.22 1.18 -18.20
CA LYS A 79 1.18 1.86 -17.42
C LYS A 79 1.74 2.88 -16.42
N LEU A 80 3.07 2.93 -16.27
CA LEU A 80 3.71 3.86 -15.35
C LEU A 80 3.46 5.31 -15.75
N THR A 81 3.16 6.14 -14.76
CA THR A 81 3.11 7.59 -14.92
C THR A 81 4.49 8.16 -15.24
N VAL A 82 4.55 9.44 -15.63
CA VAL A 82 5.83 10.12 -15.85
C VAL A 82 6.65 10.18 -14.56
N PHE A 83 6.00 10.40 -13.43
CA PHE A 83 6.63 10.41 -12.11
C PHE A 83 7.22 9.04 -11.74
N GLU A 84 6.44 7.97 -11.93
CA GLU A 84 6.87 6.59 -11.66
C GLU A 84 8.05 6.17 -12.56
N LYS A 85 8.03 6.58 -13.83
CA LYS A 85 9.17 6.36 -14.75
C LYS A 85 10.43 7.09 -14.29
N ARG A 86 10.28 8.33 -13.81
CA ARG A 86 11.41 9.16 -13.35
C ARG A 86 12.04 8.60 -12.07
N THR A 87 11.21 8.15 -11.13
CA THR A 87 11.68 7.59 -9.84
C THR A 87 12.13 6.14 -9.96
N GLY A 88 11.66 5.41 -10.97
CA GLY A 88 11.92 3.98 -11.12
C GLY A 88 11.14 3.12 -10.10
N TRP A 89 10.09 3.69 -9.52
CA TRP A 89 9.22 3.07 -8.53
C TRP A 89 7.77 3.23 -8.96
N ARG A 90 6.96 2.23 -8.64
CA ARG A 90 5.50 2.29 -8.75
C ARG A 90 4.93 2.53 -7.35
N TYR A 91 3.90 3.37 -7.26
CA TYR A 91 3.33 3.76 -5.98
C TYR A 91 1.89 3.24 -5.81
N GLN A 92 1.54 2.91 -4.57
CA GLN A 92 0.19 2.55 -4.17
C GLN A 92 -0.11 3.25 -2.85
N ILE A 93 -1.30 3.85 -2.71
CA ILE A 93 -1.72 4.51 -1.48
C ILE A 93 -2.90 3.75 -0.90
N VAL A 94 -2.89 3.61 0.41
CA VAL A 94 -3.96 2.98 1.19
C VAL A 94 -4.44 3.93 2.27
N THR A 95 -5.75 3.92 2.53
CA THR A 95 -6.37 4.65 3.63
C THR A 95 -6.58 3.77 4.86
N ALA A 96 -6.24 4.32 6.03
CA ALA A 96 -6.59 3.75 7.33
C ALA A 96 -7.37 4.77 8.17
N ASN A 97 -8.29 4.29 9.00
CA ASN A 97 -9.23 5.14 9.77
C ASN A 97 -8.92 5.15 11.28
N PHE A 98 -7.66 5.00 11.66
CA PHE A 98 -7.22 5.12 13.04
C PHE A 98 -6.02 6.08 13.10
N PRO A 99 -5.95 7.01 14.08
CA PRO A 99 -4.89 8.03 14.15
C PRO A 99 -3.47 7.45 14.23
N ALA A 100 -2.49 8.22 13.74
CA ALA A 100 -1.08 7.82 13.83
C ALA A 100 -0.68 7.65 15.31
N GLY A 101 0.06 6.58 15.63
CA GLY A 101 0.43 6.23 17.00
C GLY A 101 -0.67 5.55 17.83
N GLN A 102 -1.93 5.56 17.39
CA GLN A 102 -2.99 4.71 17.93
C GLN A 102 -3.11 3.47 17.06
N GLY A 103 -2.67 2.35 17.62
CA GLY A 103 -2.85 1.04 17.01
C GLY A 103 -4.22 0.44 17.32
N LEU A 104 -4.51 -0.70 16.72
CA LEU A 104 -5.55 -1.61 17.19
C LEU A 104 -5.32 -1.93 18.68
N SER A 105 -6.39 -1.82 19.46
CA SER A 105 -6.35 -2.10 20.90
C SER A 105 -5.81 -3.51 21.17
N GLY A 106 -4.83 -3.62 22.08
CA GLY A 106 -4.20 -4.89 22.43
C GLY A 106 -3.20 -5.43 21.41
N VAL A 107 -2.93 -4.73 20.30
CA VAL A 107 -1.94 -5.14 19.29
C VAL A 107 -0.78 -4.14 19.26
N PRO A 108 0.38 -4.46 19.87
CA PRO A 108 1.56 -3.60 19.84
C PRO A 108 1.97 -3.26 18.41
N ALA A 109 2.46 -2.03 18.20
CA ALA A 109 2.96 -1.53 16.92
C ALA A 109 1.96 -1.55 15.74
N SER A 110 0.69 -1.85 15.96
CA SER A 110 -0.33 -1.85 14.90
C SER A 110 -0.64 -0.47 14.29
N GLY A 111 -0.17 0.60 14.94
CA GLY A 111 -0.18 1.96 14.38
C GLY A 111 0.97 2.24 13.39
N GLN A 112 1.94 1.34 13.25
CA GLN A 112 3.11 1.54 12.38
C GLN A 112 2.76 1.36 10.91
N VAL A 113 3.41 2.13 10.03
CA VAL A 113 3.12 2.17 8.58
C VAL A 113 3.26 0.79 7.90
N TRP A 114 4.23 -0.02 8.32
CA TRP A 114 4.45 -1.38 7.80
C TRP A 114 3.34 -2.35 8.21
N PHE A 115 2.73 -2.16 9.39
CA PHE A 115 1.62 -3.00 9.85
C PHE A 115 0.37 -2.71 9.02
N VAL A 116 0.08 -1.42 8.81
CA VAL A 116 -1.07 -0.98 8.01
C VAL A 116 -0.95 -1.48 6.58
N ASP A 117 0.23 -1.37 5.97
CA ASP A 117 0.51 -1.92 4.64
C ASP A 117 0.29 -3.43 4.59
N ALA A 118 0.88 -4.19 5.51
CA ALA A 118 0.77 -5.65 5.52
C ALA A 118 -0.69 -6.10 5.69
N LEU A 119 -1.43 -5.44 6.59
CA LEU A 119 -2.86 -5.68 6.80
C LEU A 119 -3.68 -5.38 5.54
N TYR A 120 -3.38 -4.27 4.84
CA TYR A 120 -4.07 -3.95 3.60
C TYR A 120 -3.81 -5.00 2.51
N ARG A 121 -2.56 -5.45 2.34
CA ARG A 121 -2.23 -6.46 1.32
C ARG A 121 -2.95 -7.79 1.56
N ASP A 122 -3.13 -8.20 2.81
CA ASP A 122 -3.94 -9.38 3.14
C ASP A 122 -5.39 -9.23 2.66
N HIS A 123 -6.01 -8.10 2.98
CA HIS A 123 -7.38 -7.82 2.57
C HIS A 123 -7.51 -7.71 1.04
N ALA A 124 -6.55 -7.07 0.38
CA ALA A 124 -6.53 -6.97 -1.08
C ALA A 124 -6.39 -8.35 -1.75
N ASP A 125 -5.52 -9.22 -1.23
CA ASP A 125 -5.37 -10.59 -1.73
C ASP A 125 -6.66 -11.40 -1.55
N VAL A 126 -7.35 -11.25 -0.41
CA VAL A 126 -8.67 -11.87 -0.17
C VAL A 126 -9.71 -11.33 -1.15
N GLU A 127 -9.80 -10.02 -1.33
CA GLU A 127 -10.74 -9.40 -2.27
C GLU A 127 -10.48 -9.84 -3.72
N ASP A 128 -9.21 -9.90 -4.13
CA ASP A 128 -8.83 -10.31 -5.48
C ASP A 128 -9.08 -11.80 -5.71
N ARG A 129 -8.90 -12.67 -4.69
CA ARG A 129 -9.36 -14.07 -4.74
C ARG A 129 -10.88 -14.15 -4.88
N VAL A 130 -11.62 -13.36 -4.13
CA VAL A 130 -13.10 -13.31 -4.22
C VAL A 130 -13.54 -12.83 -5.61
N LYS A 131 -12.91 -11.79 -6.16
CA LYS A 131 -13.17 -11.31 -7.54
C LYS A 131 -12.81 -12.36 -8.57
N ALA A 132 -11.67 -13.03 -8.42
CA ALA A 132 -11.25 -14.13 -9.30
C ALA A 132 -12.29 -15.26 -9.28
N ILE A 133 -12.71 -15.73 -8.09
CA ILE A 133 -13.76 -16.76 -7.92
C ILE A 133 -15.07 -16.36 -8.60
N LYS A 134 -15.48 -15.10 -8.45
CA LYS A 134 -16.67 -14.54 -9.13
C LYS A 134 -16.50 -14.51 -10.66
N HIS A 135 -15.30 -14.21 -11.15
CA HIS A 135 -14.99 -14.21 -12.58
C HIS A 135 -14.94 -15.61 -13.21
N VAL A 136 -14.58 -16.67 -12.46
CA VAL A 136 -14.61 -18.06 -12.94
C VAL A 136 -15.97 -18.75 -12.81
N GLY A 137 -17.02 -18.05 -12.37
CA GLY A 137 -18.39 -18.55 -12.45
C GLY A 137 -18.83 -19.45 -11.30
N LEU A 138 -18.22 -19.36 -10.13
CA LEU A 138 -18.87 -19.86 -8.91
C LEU A 138 -19.89 -18.79 -8.46
N GLY A 139 -21.13 -18.93 -8.93
CA GLY A 139 -22.28 -18.18 -8.44
C GLY A 139 -22.46 -18.34 -6.92
N PRO A 140 -23.22 -17.44 -6.26
CA PRO A 140 -23.40 -17.46 -4.81
C PRO A 140 -23.86 -18.85 -4.36
N LEU A 141 -23.07 -19.51 -3.51
CA LEU A 141 -23.48 -20.73 -2.83
C LEU A 141 -24.76 -20.41 -2.05
N PRO A 142 -25.85 -21.18 -2.23
CA PRO A 142 -27.07 -20.93 -1.47
C PRO A 142 -26.80 -21.25 0.01
N SER A 143 -26.84 -20.23 0.87
CA SER A 143 -26.97 -20.45 2.30
C SER A 143 -28.39 -20.94 2.57
N LYS A 144 -28.54 -22.21 2.95
CA LYS A 144 -29.76 -22.68 3.62
C LYS A 144 -29.57 -22.48 5.13
N SER A 145 -30.54 -21.80 5.75
CA SER A 145 -30.84 -21.91 7.19
C SER A 145 -31.20 -23.34 7.56
#